data_AF-A0A529NXF4-F1
#
_entry.id   AF-A0A529NXF4-F1
#
_cell.length_a   1.000
_cell.length_b   1.000
_cell.length_c   1.000
_cell.angle_alpha   90.00
_cell.angle_beta   90.00
_cell.angle_gamma   90.00
#
_symmetry.space_group_name_H-M   'P 1'
#
loop_
_entity.id
_entity.type
_entity.pdbx_description
1 polymer ?
#
loop_
_entity_poly.entity_id
_entity_poly.type
_entity_poly.pdbx_seq_one_letter_code
_entity_poly.pdbx_strand_id
1 'polypeptide(L)' 'MSGPNNTVYLSLGGNLGDPARSMAAALRLLDGDDKTSVVAVSSLYRTPPWGKLDQPDFLNAAATITTGLAPRE' A
#
# COMPACT_ATOMS: atom_id res chain seq x y z
N MET A 1 15.10 2.07 -23.32
CA MET A 1 15.66 3.06 -22.38
C MET A 1 14.64 3.25 -21.27
N SER A 2 14.89 2.69 -20.09
CA SER A 2 14.01 2.89 -18.93
C SER A 2 14.17 4.33 -18.48
N GLY A 3 13.09 5.11 -18.43
CA GLY A 3 13.10 6.42 -17.79
C GLY A 3 13.49 6.31 -16.30
N PRO A 4 13.73 7.44 -15.62
CA PRO A 4 13.99 7.41 -14.18
C PRO A 4 12.81 6.75 -13.47
N ASN A 5 13.08 5.72 -12.67
CA ASN A 5 12.05 5.04 -11.89
C ASN A 5 11.74 5.91 -10.66
N ASN A 6 10.53 6.45 -10.59
CA ASN A 6 10.09 7.29 -9.47
C ASN A 6 10.00 6.43 -8.22
N THR A 7 10.67 6.84 -7.14
CA THR A 7 10.45 6.25 -5.82
C THR A 7 9.29 6.95 -5.15
N VAL A 8 8.25 6.19 -4.80
CA VAL A 8 7.04 6.73 -4.16
C VAL A 8 6.67 5.90 -2.94
N TYR A 9 5.90 6.51 -2.05
CA TYR A 9 5.43 5.90 -0.81
C TYR A 9 3.91 5.84 -0.82
N LEU A 10 3.37 4.63 -0.68
CA LEU A 10 1.94 4.38 -0.63
C LEU A 10 1.51 4.12 0.81
N SER A 11 0.38 4.72 1.21
CA SER A 11 -0.31 4.38 2.45
C SER A 11 -1.34 3.31 2.18
N LEU A 12 -1.34 2.23 2.97
CA LEU A 12 -2.34 1.17 2.94
C LEU A 12 -3.08 1.15 4.28
N GLY A 13 -4.41 1.07 4.22
CA GLY A 13 -5.26 1.05 5.41
C GLY A 13 -6.55 0.28 5.18
N GLY A 14 -6.99 -0.48 6.17
CA GLY A 14 -8.29 -1.16 6.12
C GLY A 14 -8.71 -1.72 7.48
N ASN A 15 -10.02 -1.82 7.70
CA ASN A 15 -10.61 -2.27 8.96
C ASN A 15 -11.78 -3.25 8.80
N LEU A 16 -12.10 -3.67 7.57
CA LEU A 16 -13.18 -4.63 7.29
C LEU A 16 -12.61 -5.97 6.81
N GLY A 17 -13.20 -7.07 7.29
CA GLY A 17 -12.80 -8.42 6.91
C GLY A 17 -11.38 -8.77 7.34
N ASP A 18 -10.51 -9.08 6.39
CA ASP A 18 -9.08 -9.40 6.61
C ASP A 18 -8.18 -8.36 5.89
N PRO A 19 -7.94 -7.19 6.52
CA PRO A 19 -7.16 -6.13 5.90
C PRO A 19 -5.72 -6.54 5.57
N ALA A 20 -5.10 -7.38 6.39
CA ALA A 20 -3.73 -7.86 6.16
C ALA A 20 -3.65 -8.69 4.88
N ARG A 21 -4.61 -9.60 4.65
CA ARG A 21 -4.71 -10.36 3.40
C ARG A 21 -4.95 -9.47 2.20
N SER A 22 -5.85 -8.50 2.31
CA SER A 22 -6.16 -7.55 1.22
C SER A 22 -4.94 -6.71 0.83
N MET A 23 -4.21 -6.19 1.82
CA MET A 23 -2.96 -5.45 1.58
C MET A 23 -1.90 -6.33 0.92
N ALA A 24 -1.71 -7.55 1.40
CA ALA A 24 -0.76 -8.49 0.81
C ALA A 24 -1.12 -8.85 -0.64
N ALA A 25 -2.42 -8.95 -0.98
CA ALA A 25 -2.86 -9.16 -2.35
C ALA A 25 -2.57 -7.94 -3.23
N ALA A 26 -2.89 -6.72 -2.76
CA ALA A 26 -2.61 -5.49 -3.49
C ALA A 26 -1.12 -5.29 -3.78
N LEU A 27 -0.26 -5.54 -2.78
CA LEU A 27 1.19 -5.45 -2.95
C LEU A 27 1.74 -6.46 -3.96
N ARG A 28 1.20 -7.69 -3.99
CA ARG A 28 1.58 -8.69 -5.01
C ARG A 28 1.14 -8.28 -6.41
N LEU A 29 -0.02 -7.63 -6.55
CA LEU A 29 -0.47 -7.12 -7.85
C LEU A 29 0.43 -5.99 -8.35
N LEU A 30 0.85 -5.08 -7.46
CA LEU A 30 1.81 -4.02 -7.80
C LEU A 30 3.18 -4.60 -8.16
N ASP A 31 3.70 -5.55 -7.39
CA ASP A 31 5.02 -6.14 -7.68
C ASP A 31 5.02 -7.02 -8.95
N GLY A 32 3.85 -7.50 -9.38
CA GLY A 32 3.67 -8.29 -10.58
C GLY A 32 3.39 -7.47 -11.85
N ASP A 33 3.28 -6.15 -11.77
CA ASP A 33 3.06 -5.26 -12.92
C ASP A 33 4.41 -4.80 -13.51
N ASP A 34 4.56 -4.82 -14.84
CA ASP A 34 5.81 -4.45 -15.51
C ASP A 34 6.26 -2.99 -15.27
N LYS A 35 5.36 -2.12 -14.80
CA LYS A 35 5.62 -0.70 -14.58
C LYS A 35 5.93 -0.37 -13.11
N THR A 36 5.72 -1.30 -12.18
CA THR A 36 5.91 -1.06 -10.75
C THR A 36 6.66 -2.19 -10.06
N SER A 37 7.40 -1.88 -8.99
CA SER A 37 8.05 -2.89 -8.16
C SER A 37 8.06 -2.48 -6.70
N VAL A 38 7.75 -3.42 -5.82
CA VAL A 38 7.72 -3.20 -4.37
C VAL A 38 9.13 -3.32 -3.82
N VAL A 39 9.62 -2.24 -3.20
CA VAL A 39 10.97 -2.17 -2.62
C VAL A 39 10.97 -2.58 -1.16
N ALA A 40 10.02 -2.07 -0.39
CA ALA A 40 9.92 -2.31 1.03
C ALA A 40 8.49 -2.15 1.52
N VAL A 41 8.15 -2.86 2.60
CA VAL A 41 6.87 -2.75 3.28
C VAL A 41 7.16 -2.57 4.77
N SER A 42 6.49 -1.63 5.41
CA SER A 42 6.60 -1.44 6.86
C SER A 42 5.99 -2.61 7.62
N SER A 43 6.19 -2.63 8.94
CA SER A 43 5.34 -3.40 9.83
C SER A 43 3.86 -3.00 9.68
N LEU A 44 2.95 -3.91 10.05
CA LEU A 44 1.55 -3.59 10.24
C LEU A 44 1.32 -2.93 11.60
N TYR A 45 0.56 -1.85 11.60
CA TYR A 45 0.17 -1.12 12.81
C TYR A 45 -1.34 -1.18 13.00
N ARG A 46 -1.78 -1.54 14.20
CA ARG A 46 -3.19 -1.43 14.60
C ARG A 46 -3.43 -0.06 15.21
N THR A 47 -4.42 0.67 14.70
CA THR A 47 -4.75 2.01 15.18
C THR A 47 -6.27 2.19 15.30
N PRO A 48 -6.76 2.94 16.29
CA PRO A 48 -8.18 3.24 16.41
C PRO A 48 -8.68 4.04 15.19
N PRO A 49 -9.98 3.93 14.84
CA PRO A 49 -10.56 4.74 13.78
C PRO A 49 -10.58 6.23 14.15
N TRP A 50 -10.46 7.09 13.14
CA TRP A 50 -10.67 8.53 13.28
C TRP A 50 -12.05 8.93 12.73
N GLY A 51 -12.71 9.89 13.38
CA GLY A 51 -14.04 10.37 12.98
C GLY A 51 -15.17 9.47 13.49
N LYS A 52 -15.59 8.48 12.70
CA LYS A 52 -16.63 7.52 13.12
C LYS A 52 -15.98 6.45 14.03
N LEU A 53 -16.35 6.43 15.30
CA LEU A 53 -15.70 5.54 16.28
C LEU A 53 -16.36 4.16 16.41
N ASP A 54 -17.63 4.04 16.02
CA ASP A 54 -18.36 2.76 16.03
C ASP A 54 -18.03 1.93 14.78
N GLN A 55 -16.78 1.48 14.73
CA GLN A 55 -16.22 0.59 13.71
C GLN A 55 -14.93 -0.08 14.23
N PRO A 56 -14.48 -1.18 13.60
CA PRO A 56 -13.25 -1.83 14.02
C PRO A 56 -12.00 -0.96 13.85
N ASP A 57 -10.95 -1.28 14.62
CA ASP A 57 -9.61 -0.74 14.43
C ASP A 57 -9.09 -0.97 13.02
N PHE A 58 -8.33 -0.01 12.52
CA PHE A 58 -7.60 -0.14 11.26
C PHE A 58 -6.31 -0.93 11.47
N LEU A 59 -5.98 -1.77 10.50
CA LEU A 59 -4.59 -2.06 10.20
C LEU A 59 -4.10 -1.01 9.20
N ASN A 60 -2.88 -0.53 9.39
CA ASN A 60 -2.19 0.41 8.53
C ASN A 60 -0.76 -0.07 8.23
N ALA A 61 -0.28 0.22 7.03
CA ALA A 61 1.10 0.02 6.61
C ALA A 61 1.49 1.08 5.58
N ALA A 62 2.80 1.27 5.39
CA ALA A 62 3.36 2.00 4.27
C ALA A 62 4.18 1.05 3.39
N ALA A 63 4.18 1.31 2.08
CA ALA A 63 5.03 0.60 1.14
C ALA A 63 5.81 1.58 0.28
N THR A 64 7.10 1.29 0.08
CA THR A 64 7.93 1.97 -0.90
C THR A 64 7.87 1.18 -2.19
N ILE A 65 7.54 1.85 -3.30
CA ILE A 65 7.61 1.25 -4.63
C ILE A 65 8.48 2.09 -5.54
N THR A 66 9.00 1.46 -6.59
CA THR A 66 9.49 2.16 -7.76
C THR A 66 8.47 2.04 -8.89
N THR A 67 8.26 3.11 -9.65
CA THR A 67 7.30 3.13 -10.76
C THR A 67 7.76 4.02 -11.91
N GLY A 68 7.48 3.60 -13.14
CA GLY A 68 7.64 4.41 -14.34
C GLY A 68 6.44 5.31 -14.66
N LEU A 69 5.36 5.24 -13.87
CA LEU A 69 4.11 5.97 -14.09
C LEU A 69 4.20 7.43 -13.62
N ALA A 70 3.43 8.31 -14.26
CA ALA A 70 3.15 9.63 -13.72
C ALA A 70 2.15 9.55 -12.56
N PRO A 71 2.06 10.55 -11.65
CA PRO A 71 1.21 10.46 -10.45
C PRO A 71 -0.30 10.27 -10.68
N ARG A 72 -0.79 10.51 -11.91
CA ARG A 72 -2.21 10.36 -12.27
C ARG A 72 -2.51 9.09 -13.07
N GLU A 73 -1.49 8.27 -13.31
CA GLU A 73 -1.54 6.99 -14.02
C GLU A 73 -1.27 5.85 -13.03
#